data_AF-A0A1G1IJG6-F1
#
_entry.id   AF-A0A1G1IJG6-F1
#
_cell.length_a   1.000
_cell.length_b   1.000
_cell.length_c   1.000
_cell.angle_alpha   90.00
_cell.angle_beta   90.00
_cell.angle_gamma   90.00
#
_symmetry.space_group_name_H-M   'P 1'
#
loop_
_entity.id
_entity.type
_entity.pdbx_description
1 polymer ?
#
loop_
_entity_poly.entity_id
_entity_poly.type
_entity_poly.pdbx_seq_one_letter_code
_entity_poly.pdbx_strand_id
1 'polypeptide(L)'
;MLKIKVKPEDFIVEEIVDISLTQTGDFCVYLLKKRGWNTVDVLKNLSTKLNIPSADFSYGGKKDKYALTSQYITIARQSYKQTTPDVSTPLQGGVERGVKNPWIKRRNLQSPSVVNSAEIERLIPTKLDKENYSLSFIGLMDRPMGPDIINGNKFHIVVRNLTENELKSALSEIECVKKDGYPNYFDDQRFGSFDARQGFVAEKIIKKHYNGALKIYFSRIHPEDSKDEKEHRKFLY
;
A
#
# COMPACT_ATOMS: atom_id res chain seq x y z
N MET A 1 8.81 -18.82 -22.22
CA MET A 1 9.01 -18.59 -20.78
C MET A 1 7.83 -17.84 -20.23
N LEU A 2 7.25 -18.38 -19.15
CA LEU A 2 6.18 -17.81 -18.32
C LEU A 2 6.49 -16.36 -17.93
N LYS A 3 5.46 -15.51 -17.87
CA LYS A 3 5.59 -14.11 -17.47
C LYS A 3 4.51 -13.70 -16.47
N ILE A 4 4.92 -12.95 -15.44
CA ILE A 4 4.04 -12.26 -14.49
C ILE A 4 4.31 -10.75 -14.55
N LYS A 5 3.38 -9.93 -14.05
CA LYS A 5 3.49 -8.46 -14.02
C LYS A 5 3.82 -7.85 -15.40
N VAL A 6 3.30 -8.41 -16.49
CA VAL A 6 3.53 -7.88 -17.87
C VAL A 6 2.89 -6.52 -18.05
N LYS A 7 1.69 -6.33 -17.47
CA LYS A 7 1.04 -5.03 -17.29
C LYS A 7 0.51 -4.89 -15.86
N PRO A 8 0.27 -3.68 -15.33
CA PRO A 8 -0.21 -3.48 -13.97
C PRO A 8 -1.52 -4.25 -13.66
N GLU A 9 -2.40 -4.40 -14.65
CA GLU A 9 -3.67 -5.11 -14.53
C GLU A 9 -3.49 -6.62 -14.33
N ASP A 10 -2.32 -7.18 -14.63
CA ASP A 10 -1.98 -8.58 -14.38
C ASP A 10 -1.63 -8.83 -12.91
N PHE A 11 -1.49 -7.79 -12.10
CA PHE A 11 -1.12 -7.90 -10.70
C PHE A 11 -1.92 -6.91 -9.88
N ILE A 12 -3.06 -7.38 -9.37
CA ILE A 12 -3.98 -6.60 -8.56
C ILE A 12 -3.78 -6.98 -7.10
N VAL A 13 -3.62 -5.97 -6.24
CA VAL A 13 -3.47 -6.13 -4.80
C VAL A 13 -4.55 -5.31 -4.10
N GLU A 14 -5.40 -5.96 -3.32
CA GLU A 14 -6.42 -5.33 -2.51
C GLU A 14 -6.11 -5.55 -1.03
N GLU A 15 -5.94 -4.47 -0.28
CA GLU A 15 -5.68 -4.53 1.15
C GLU A 15 -6.94 -4.96 1.90
N ILE A 16 -6.79 -5.96 2.78
CA ILE A 16 -7.84 -6.43 3.68
C ILE A 16 -7.53 -5.88 5.07
N VAL A 17 -8.47 -5.13 5.63
CA VAL A 17 -8.32 -4.40 6.89
C VAL A 17 -9.55 -4.61 7.77
N ASP A 18 -9.38 -4.62 9.10
CA ASP A 18 -10.49 -4.56 10.05
C ASP A 18 -10.67 -3.11 10.53
N ILE A 19 -11.33 -2.29 9.70
CA ILE A 19 -11.60 -0.89 10.05
C ILE A 19 -12.82 -0.80 10.96
N SER A 20 -12.63 -0.14 12.11
CA SER A 20 -13.70 0.25 13.01
C SER A 20 -14.09 1.70 12.74
N LEU A 21 -15.12 1.91 11.92
CA LEU A 21 -15.60 3.25 11.60
C LEU A 21 -16.42 3.85 12.75
N THR A 22 -16.26 5.15 12.98
CA THR A 22 -16.96 5.92 14.00
C THR A 22 -17.67 7.12 13.39
N GLN A 23 -18.57 7.75 14.15
CA GLN A 23 -19.29 8.95 13.71
C GLN A 23 -18.51 10.24 13.97
N THR A 24 -17.63 10.23 14.96
CA THR A 24 -16.94 11.43 15.48
C THR A 24 -15.43 11.36 15.36
N GLY A 25 -14.88 10.33 14.70
CA GLY A 25 -13.45 10.09 14.66
C GLY A 25 -12.63 11.27 14.14
N ASP A 26 -11.39 11.33 14.62
CA ASP A 26 -10.41 12.37 14.33
C ASP A 26 -9.65 12.14 13.02
N PHE A 27 -9.89 11.00 12.35
CA PHE A 27 -9.21 10.64 11.12
C PHE A 27 -10.21 10.32 10.01
N CYS A 28 -10.07 11.00 8.87
CA CYS A 28 -10.82 10.71 7.66
C CYS A 28 -10.20 9.50 6.95
N VAL A 29 -10.98 8.44 6.79
CA VAL A 29 -10.55 7.19 6.15
C VAL A 29 -10.89 7.23 4.66
N TYR A 30 -9.89 6.92 3.84
CA TYR A 30 -10.04 6.86 2.39
C TYR A 30 -9.53 5.53 1.82
N LEU A 31 -10.21 5.05 0.77
CA LEU A 31 -9.70 4.01 -0.11
C LEU A 31 -8.90 4.68 -1.23
N LEU A 32 -7.60 4.42 -1.25
CA LEU A 32 -6.69 4.84 -2.30
C LEU A 32 -6.52 3.70 -3.31
N LYS A 33 -6.89 3.95 -4.57
CA LYS A 33 -6.54 3.08 -5.70
C LYS A 33 -5.46 3.76 -6.53
N LYS A 34 -4.43 3.04 -6.95
CA LYS A 34 -3.34 3.59 -7.76
C LYS A 34 -2.81 2.59 -8.79
N ARG A 35 -2.22 3.14 -9.86
CA ARG A 35 -1.52 2.44 -10.96
C ARG A 35 -0.21 3.16 -11.27
N GLY A 36 0.92 2.46 -11.30
CA GLY A 36 2.21 3.04 -11.71
C GLY A 36 2.83 4.03 -10.72
N TRP A 37 2.19 4.26 -9.56
CA TRP A 37 2.65 5.14 -8.50
C TRP A 37 3.18 4.36 -7.30
N ASN A 38 4.19 4.89 -6.60
CA ASN A 38 4.45 4.49 -5.22
C ASN A 38 3.47 5.18 -4.27
N THR A 39 3.14 4.52 -3.16
CA THR A 39 2.24 5.07 -2.14
C THR A 39 2.68 6.45 -1.65
N VAL A 40 3.96 6.62 -1.30
CA VAL A 40 4.51 7.88 -0.78
C VAL A 40 4.41 9.02 -1.79
N ASP A 41 4.63 8.73 -3.08
CA ASP A 41 4.58 9.74 -4.13
C ASP A 41 3.16 10.26 -4.35
N VAL A 42 2.14 9.39 -4.23
CA VAL A 42 0.73 9.83 -4.24
C VAL A 42 0.43 10.72 -3.04
N LEU A 43 0.88 10.35 -1.85
CA LEU A 43 0.62 11.13 -0.63
C LEU A 43 1.27 12.51 -0.69
N LYS A 44 2.49 12.61 -1.24
CA LYS A 44 3.16 13.91 -1.49
C LYS A 44 2.36 14.78 -2.47
N ASN A 45 1.86 14.19 -3.55
CA ASN A 45 1.02 14.91 -4.51
C ASN A 45 -0.28 15.42 -3.84
N LEU A 46 -0.96 14.55 -3.09
CA LEU A 46 -2.17 14.92 -2.32
C LEU A 46 -1.88 16.00 -1.27
N SER A 47 -0.74 15.93 -0.57
CA SER A 47 -0.29 16.92 0.40
C SER A 47 -0.21 18.31 -0.23
N THR A 48 0.41 18.43 -1.40
CA THR A 48 0.48 19.71 -2.15
C THR A 48 -0.91 20.17 -2.61
N LYS A 49 -1.71 19.28 -3.21
CA LYS A 49 -3.02 19.62 -3.77
C LYS A 49 -4.04 20.07 -2.73
N LEU A 50 -4.03 19.43 -1.56
CA LEU A 50 -4.96 19.71 -0.47
C LEU A 50 -4.42 20.73 0.52
N ASN A 51 -3.16 21.17 0.34
CA ASN A 51 -2.45 22.01 1.31
C ASN A 51 -2.47 21.41 2.73
N ILE A 52 -2.30 20.09 2.83
CA ILE A 52 -2.27 19.33 4.08
C ILE A 52 -0.84 18.85 4.34
N PRO A 53 -0.29 19.02 5.55
CA PRO A 53 1.04 18.51 5.89
C PRO A 53 1.18 17.01 5.64
N SER A 54 2.29 16.57 5.04
CA SER A 54 2.54 15.14 4.79
C SER A 54 2.53 14.27 6.05
N ALA A 55 2.81 14.86 7.22
CA ALA A 55 2.77 14.19 8.52
C ALA A 55 1.34 13.78 8.94
N ASP A 56 0.31 14.42 8.38
CA ASP A 56 -1.09 14.15 8.71
C ASP A 56 -1.69 13.02 7.87
N PHE A 57 -0.92 12.48 6.93
CA PHE A 57 -1.29 11.29 6.16
C PHE A 57 -0.72 10.04 6.84
N SER A 58 -1.54 9.00 6.99
CA SER A 58 -1.12 7.70 7.52
C SER A 58 -1.57 6.55 6.63
N TYR A 59 -0.77 5.48 6.58
CA TYR A 59 -1.02 4.29 5.79
C TYR A 59 -0.32 3.08 6.44
N GLY A 60 -0.88 1.88 6.27
CA GLY A 60 -0.36 0.71 6.99
C GLY A 60 0.84 0.01 6.34
N GLY A 61 1.09 0.24 5.04
CA GLY A 61 2.27 -0.31 4.38
C GLY A 61 2.46 0.19 2.95
N LYS A 62 3.69 0.05 2.44
CA LYS A 62 3.99 0.35 1.02
C LYS A 62 3.39 -0.75 0.14
N LYS A 63 2.89 -0.37 -1.03
CA LYS A 63 2.40 -1.31 -2.07
C LYS A 63 3.22 -1.17 -3.34
N ASP A 64 3.30 -2.25 -4.12
CA ASP A 64 4.02 -2.30 -5.40
C ASP A 64 3.69 -1.11 -6.32
N LYS A 65 4.72 -0.59 -7.00
CA LYS A 65 4.57 0.43 -8.05
C LYS A 65 3.93 -0.14 -9.32
N TYR A 66 4.41 -1.31 -9.75
CA TYR A 66 4.05 -1.98 -11.00
C TYR A 66 2.87 -2.94 -10.81
N ALA A 67 1.77 -2.41 -10.26
CA ALA A 67 0.56 -3.15 -9.93
C ALA A 67 -0.65 -2.20 -9.89
N LEU A 68 -1.85 -2.76 -10.02
CA LEU A 68 -3.06 -2.09 -9.57
C LEU A 68 -3.24 -2.35 -8.08
N THR A 69 -3.18 -1.32 -7.25
CA THR A 69 -3.23 -1.50 -5.80
C THR A 69 -4.35 -0.69 -5.18
N SER A 70 -5.13 -1.32 -4.32
CA SER A 70 -6.14 -0.68 -3.46
C SER A 70 -5.68 -0.80 -2.00
N GLN A 71 -5.53 0.33 -1.32
CA GLN A 71 -5.11 0.38 0.09
C GLN A 71 -5.89 1.45 0.84
N TYR A 72 -5.93 1.34 2.16
CA TYR A 72 -6.55 2.36 3.01
C TYR A 72 -5.50 3.35 3.50
N ILE A 73 -5.90 4.61 3.54
CA ILE A 73 -5.12 5.70 4.13
C ILE A 73 -6.02 6.51 5.06
N THR A 74 -5.42 7.20 6.01
CA THR A 74 -6.12 8.22 6.80
C THR A 74 -5.48 9.58 6.64
N ILE A 75 -6.29 10.61 6.79
CA ILE A 75 -5.85 12.01 6.89
C ILE A 75 -6.40 12.57 8.21
N ALA A 76 -5.56 13.21 9.01
CA ALA A 76 -6.01 13.83 10.26
C ALA A 76 -7.06 14.91 9.97
N ARG A 77 -8.20 14.83 10.66
CA ARG A 77 -9.37 15.66 10.37
C ARG A 77 -9.13 17.14 10.69
N GLN A 78 -8.33 17.42 11.72
CA GLN A 78 -7.93 18.77 12.10
C GLN A 78 -7.16 19.52 10.99
N SER A 79 -6.54 18.79 10.06
CA SER A 79 -5.72 19.35 9.00
C SER A 79 -6.54 19.95 7.86
N TYR A 80 -7.84 19.61 7.80
CA TYR A 80 -8.81 20.31 7.00
C TYR A 80 -9.21 21.62 7.72
N LYS A 81 -8.36 22.66 7.62
CA LYS A 81 -8.64 23.96 8.24
C LYS A 81 -9.74 24.73 7.49
N GLN A 82 -10.88 24.88 8.18
CA GLN A 82 -11.93 25.92 8.06
C GLN A 82 -12.36 26.38 6.65
N THR A 83 -13.05 25.53 5.89
CA THR A 83 -14.18 26.01 5.08
C THR A 83 -15.47 25.63 5.79
N THR A 84 -15.97 26.50 6.68
CA THR A 84 -17.42 26.56 6.90
C THR A 84 -18.02 27.35 5.73
N PRO A 85 -18.86 26.72 4.92
CA PRO A 85 -20.14 27.33 4.62
C PRO A 85 -21.28 26.38 5.01
N ASP A 86 -22.12 26.92 5.90
CA ASP A 86 -23.53 26.65 6.13
C ASP A 86 -24.13 25.33 5.61
N VAL A 87 -24.51 24.46 6.55
CA VAL A 87 -25.26 23.23 6.28
C VAL A 87 -26.75 23.52 6.49
N SER A 88 -27.41 24.03 5.46
CA SER A 88 -28.84 23.82 5.31
C SER A 88 -29.14 23.13 3.98
N THR A 89 -29.92 22.06 4.09
CA THR A 89 -30.60 21.27 3.05
C THR A 89 -29.94 19.94 2.63
N PRO A 90 -30.62 18.79 2.80
CA PRO A 90 -30.17 17.50 2.29
C PRO A 90 -30.40 17.42 0.78
N LEU A 91 -29.36 17.14 -0.01
CA LEU A 91 -29.54 16.65 -1.37
C LEU A 91 -29.91 15.16 -1.32
N GLN A 92 -31.21 14.90 -1.46
CA GLN A 92 -31.69 13.63 -1.99
C GLN A 92 -31.11 13.44 -3.40
N GLY A 93 -30.37 12.36 -3.63
CA GLY A 93 -30.05 11.92 -4.99
C GLY A 93 -28.75 11.14 -5.11
N GLY A 94 -28.86 9.82 -5.27
CA GLY A 94 -27.84 9.03 -5.94
C GLY A 94 -26.89 8.21 -5.07
N VAL A 95 -27.42 7.34 -4.21
CA VAL A 95 -26.66 6.16 -3.75
C VAL A 95 -26.55 5.20 -4.94
N GLU A 96 -25.62 5.45 -5.87
CA GLU A 96 -25.18 4.40 -6.78
C GLU A 96 -24.26 3.44 -6.03
N ARG A 97 -24.91 2.40 -5.49
CA ARG A 97 -24.37 1.07 -5.15
C ARG A 97 -22.88 1.07 -4.78
N GLY A 98 -22.63 1.52 -3.55
CA GLY A 98 -21.38 1.24 -2.86
C GLY A 98 -21.06 -0.25 -2.93
N VAL A 99 -19.84 -0.57 -3.33
CA VAL A 99 -19.28 -1.90 -3.21
C VAL A 99 -19.48 -2.35 -1.77
N LYS A 100 -20.39 -3.31 -1.53
CA LYS A 100 -20.54 -3.95 -0.23
C LYS A 100 -19.21 -4.65 0.06
N ASN A 101 -18.36 -4.01 0.85
CA ASN A 101 -17.17 -4.65 1.37
C ASN A 101 -17.56 -5.32 2.70
N PRO A 102 -17.69 -6.66 2.74
CA PRO A 102 -18.15 -7.38 3.94
C PRO A 102 -17.18 -7.27 5.13
N TRP A 103 -15.98 -6.75 4.91
CA TRP A 103 -14.93 -6.63 5.93
C TRP A 103 -14.94 -5.27 6.66
N ILE A 104 -15.91 -4.39 6.39
CA ILE A 104 -16.08 -3.11 7.10
C ILE A 104 -17.19 -3.24 8.15
N LYS A 105 -16.83 -3.21 9.44
CA LYS A 105 -17.82 -3.19 10.54
C LYS A 105 -18.40 -1.78 10.66
N ARG A 106 -19.68 -1.64 10.29
CA ARG A 106 -20.44 -0.39 10.38
C ARG A 106 -21.27 -0.39 11.66
N ARG A 107 -21.02 0.54 12.59
CA ARG A 107 -21.96 0.85 13.69
C ARG A 107 -22.82 2.04 13.27
N ASN A 108 -24.15 1.88 13.32
CA ASN A 108 -25.22 2.88 13.12
C ASN A 108 -24.79 4.14 12.33
N LEU A 109 -24.97 4.11 11.02
CA LEU A 109 -24.68 5.24 10.13
C LEU A 109 -25.80 6.28 10.18
N GLN A 110 -25.55 7.42 10.82
CA GLN A 110 -26.04 8.71 10.32
C GLN A 110 -24.85 9.44 9.71
N SER A 111 -25.06 10.09 8.57
CA SER A 111 -24.02 10.79 7.81
C SER A 111 -23.37 11.89 8.67
N PRO A 112 -22.05 11.85 8.92
CA PRO A 112 -21.38 12.89 9.69
C PRO A 112 -21.41 14.22 8.94
N SER A 113 -21.92 15.27 9.57
CA SER A 113 -22.16 16.61 9.03
C SER A 113 -20.92 17.53 9.00
N VAL A 114 -19.69 16.99 9.04
CA VAL A 114 -18.52 17.80 9.44
C VAL A 114 -17.29 17.67 8.53
N VAL A 115 -17.40 16.95 7.42
CA VAL A 115 -16.37 17.00 6.37
C VAL A 115 -17.09 17.46 5.12
N ASN A 116 -16.68 18.59 4.53
CA ASN A 116 -17.17 19.03 3.22
C ASN A 116 -16.68 18.04 2.15
N SER A 117 -17.26 16.84 2.12
CA SER A 117 -16.87 15.75 1.23
C SER A 117 -16.97 16.19 -0.22
N ALA A 118 -17.89 17.11 -0.56
CA ALA A 118 -18.05 17.68 -1.89
C ALA A 118 -16.88 18.56 -2.37
N GLU A 119 -16.12 19.18 -1.47
CA GLU A 119 -14.92 19.96 -1.84
C GLU A 119 -13.70 19.04 -2.04
N ILE A 120 -13.56 18.03 -1.19
CA ILE A 120 -12.53 16.98 -1.32
C ILE A 120 -12.77 16.12 -2.57
N GLU A 121 -14.02 15.74 -2.85
CA GLU A 121 -14.41 15.00 -4.05
C GLU A 121 -14.27 15.82 -5.34
N ARG A 122 -14.28 17.16 -5.25
CA ARG A 122 -13.97 18.05 -6.39
C ARG A 122 -12.48 18.13 -6.68
N LEU A 123 -11.65 18.16 -5.63
CA LEU A 123 -10.19 18.32 -5.76
C LEU A 123 -9.45 17.00 -6.05
N ILE A 124 -10.08 15.86 -5.76
CA ILE A 124 -9.46 14.54 -5.88
C ILE A 124 -10.25 13.64 -6.84
N PRO A 125 -9.60 12.96 -7.79
CA PRO A 125 -10.27 12.00 -8.65
C PRO A 125 -10.94 10.88 -7.85
N THR A 126 -12.24 10.69 -8.03
CA THR A 126 -13.01 9.59 -7.42
C THR A 126 -12.96 8.30 -8.25
N LYS A 127 -12.48 8.40 -9.50
CA LYS A 127 -12.22 7.28 -10.42
C LYS A 127 -10.77 7.33 -10.88
N LEU A 128 -10.24 6.16 -11.25
CA LEU A 128 -8.90 6.07 -11.82
C LEU A 128 -8.93 6.74 -13.22
N ASP A 129 -8.44 7.98 -13.30
CA ASP A 129 -8.40 8.79 -14.53
C ASP A 129 -6.94 9.06 -14.95
N LYS A 130 -6.68 10.13 -15.73
CA LYS A 130 -5.37 10.57 -16.24
C LYS A 130 -4.27 10.58 -15.18
N GLU A 131 -4.61 10.84 -13.92
CA GLU A 131 -3.63 10.87 -12.82
C GLU A 131 -3.19 9.49 -12.33
N ASN A 132 -3.84 8.41 -12.80
CA ASN A 132 -3.53 7.02 -12.42
C ASN A 132 -3.67 6.70 -10.92
N TYR A 133 -4.36 7.54 -10.15
CA TYR A 133 -4.84 7.20 -8.81
C TYR A 133 -6.23 7.80 -8.57
N SER A 134 -6.93 7.27 -7.57
CA SER A 134 -8.21 7.78 -7.12
C SER A 134 -8.32 7.64 -5.61
N LEU A 135 -9.06 8.55 -4.98
CA LEU A 135 -9.33 8.53 -3.55
C LEU A 135 -10.84 8.54 -3.33
N SER A 136 -11.34 7.62 -2.50
CA SER A 136 -12.77 7.54 -2.16
C SER A 136 -12.93 7.60 -0.64
N PHE A 137 -13.73 8.53 -0.15
CA PHE A 137 -14.02 8.62 1.28
C PHE A 137 -14.84 7.42 1.75
N ILE A 138 -14.47 6.86 2.90
CA ILE A 138 -15.09 5.65 3.47
C ILE A 138 -15.83 5.96 4.78
N GLY A 139 -15.28 6.86 5.60
CA GLY A 139 -15.84 7.23 6.89
C GLY A 139 -14.79 7.82 7.82
N LEU A 140 -15.09 7.86 9.12
CA LEU A 140 -14.19 8.36 10.15
C LEU A 140 -13.68 7.22 11.04
N MET A 141 -12.51 7.42 11.64
CA MET A 141 -11.89 6.50 12.60
C MET A 141 -11.21 7.31 13.72
N ASP A 142 -11.14 6.76 14.93
CA ASP A 142 -10.58 7.46 16.10
C ASP A 142 -9.05 7.43 16.16
N ARG A 143 -8.42 6.72 15.22
CA ARG A 143 -6.98 6.51 15.15
C ARG A 143 -6.46 6.57 13.71
N PRO A 144 -5.17 6.82 13.48
CA PRO A 144 -4.60 6.76 12.15
C PRO A 144 -4.52 5.32 11.62
N MET A 145 -4.48 5.19 10.30
CA MET A 145 -4.18 3.94 9.61
C MET A 145 -2.78 3.45 10.00
N GLY A 146 -2.67 2.17 10.36
CA GLY A 146 -1.41 1.51 10.73
C GLY A 146 -1.32 0.08 10.21
N PRO A 147 -0.14 -0.55 10.28
CA PRO A 147 0.05 -1.95 9.88
C PRO A 147 -0.74 -2.93 10.74
N ASP A 148 -1.05 -2.57 11.98
CA ASP A 148 -1.68 -3.42 12.98
C ASP A 148 -3.14 -3.77 12.68
N ILE A 149 -3.81 -2.99 11.83
CA ILE A 149 -5.20 -3.25 11.41
C ILE A 149 -5.30 -3.93 10.03
N ILE A 150 -4.16 -4.28 9.43
CA ILE A 150 -4.09 -5.02 8.17
C ILE A 150 -4.16 -6.51 8.48
N ASN A 151 -5.21 -7.18 8.00
CA ASN A 151 -5.36 -8.63 8.11
C ASN A 151 -4.60 -9.36 6.99
N GLY A 152 -4.39 -8.70 5.85
CA GLY A 152 -3.64 -9.27 4.74
C GLY A 152 -3.86 -8.51 3.44
N ASN A 153 -3.48 -9.15 2.34
CA ASN A 153 -3.75 -8.66 1.00
C ASN A 153 -4.39 -9.76 0.18
N LYS A 154 -5.40 -9.41 -0.60
CA LYS A 154 -5.97 -10.25 -1.63
C LYS A 154 -5.24 -9.97 -2.93
N PHE A 155 -4.75 -11.03 -3.56
CA PHE A 155 -4.07 -10.94 -4.84
C PHE A 155 -4.95 -11.48 -5.95
N HIS A 156 -4.93 -10.81 -7.09
CA HIS A 156 -5.37 -11.37 -8.36
C HIS A 156 -4.22 -11.24 -9.36
N ILE A 157 -3.71 -12.38 -9.80
CA ILE A 157 -2.48 -12.49 -10.59
C ILE A 157 -2.82 -13.19 -11.90
N VAL A 158 -2.44 -12.57 -13.01
CA VAL A 158 -2.51 -13.16 -14.34
C VAL A 158 -1.13 -13.66 -14.73
N VAL A 159 -1.04 -14.97 -14.93
CA VAL A 159 0.16 -15.63 -15.45
C VAL A 159 0.01 -15.74 -16.96
N ARG A 160 0.97 -15.21 -17.72
CA ARG A 160 0.94 -15.16 -19.18
C ARG A 160 1.98 -16.09 -19.79
N ASN A 161 1.76 -16.43 -21.06
CA ASN A 161 2.68 -17.20 -21.89
C ASN A 161 2.97 -18.60 -21.34
N LEU A 162 1.92 -19.27 -20.85
CA LEU A 162 1.95 -20.67 -20.42
C LEU A 162 1.82 -21.59 -21.63
N THR A 163 2.66 -22.62 -21.67
CA THR A 163 2.45 -23.79 -22.53
C THR A 163 1.34 -24.68 -21.95
N GLU A 164 0.79 -25.58 -22.78
CA GLU A 164 -0.25 -26.51 -22.30
C GLU A 164 0.24 -27.41 -21.16
N ASN A 165 1.51 -27.84 -21.20
CA ASN A 165 2.09 -28.68 -20.17
C ASN A 165 2.28 -27.93 -18.85
N GLU A 166 2.74 -26.67 -18.90
CA GLU A 166 2.84 -25.80 -17.73
C GLU A 166 1.45 -25.51 -17.13
N LEU A 167 0.44 -25.27 -17.97
CA LEU A 167 -0.93 -25.06 -17.50
C LEU A 167 -1.49 -26.29 -16.77
N LYS A 168 -1.34 -27.49 -17.35
CA LYS A 168 -1.78 -28.75 -16.72
C LYS A 168 -1.08 -28.97 -15.38
N SER A 169 0.22 -28.75 -15.32
CA SER A 169 1.02 -28.90 -14.09
C SER A 169 0.54 -27.90 -13.03
N ALA A 170 0.40 -26.62 -13.38
CA ALA A 170 -0.06 -25.58 -12.47
C ALA A 170 -1.45 -25.85 -11.90
N LEU A 171 -2.40 -26.33 -12.73
CA LEU A 171 -3.75 -26.67 -12.25
C LEU A 171 -3.73 -27.82 -11.24
N SER A 172 -2.87 -28.83 -11.44
CA SER A 172 -2.69 -29.91 -10.48
C SER A 172 -2.05 -29.41 -9.17
N GLU A 173 -1.03 -28.56 -9.27
CA GLU A 173 -0.33 -28.01 -8.10
C GLU A 173 -1.22 -27.08 -7.27
N ILE A 174 -2.10 -26.30 -7.90
CA ILE A 174 -3.06 -25.42 -7.21
C ILE A 174 -3.96 -26.22 -6.26
N GLU A 175 -4.36 -27.44 -6.63
CA GLU A 175 -5.17 -28.29 -5.75
C GLU A 175 -4.38 -28.77 -4.52
N CYS A 176 -3.10 -29.11 -4.69
CA CYS A 176 -2.22 -29.40 -3.56
C CYS A 176 -2.07 -28.18 -2.65
N VAL A 177 -1.83 -26.99 -3.22
CA VAL A 177 -1.67 -25.74 -2.45
C VAL A 177 -2.94 -25.36 -1.69
N LYS A 178 -4.13 -25.59 -2.26
CA LYS A 178 -5.40 -25.35 -1.55
C LYS A 178 -5.56 -26.23 -0.32
N LYS A 179 -5.08 -27.47 -0.38
CA LYS A 179 -5.21 -28.46 0.68
C LYS A 179 -4.13 -28.29 1.75
N ASP A 180 -2.87 -28.26 1.33
CA ASP A 180 -1.70 -28.38 2.20
C ASP A 180 -1.00 -27.03 2.42
N GLY A 181 -1.40 -25.98 1.68
CA GLY A 181 -0.78 -24.66 1.72
C GLY A 181 0.52 -24.59 0.93
N TYR A 182 1.36 -23.63 1.28
CA TYR A 182 2.68 -23.44 0.68
C TYR A 182 3.68 -22.98 1.76
N PRO A 183 4.99 -23.23 1.57
CA PRO A 183 6.00 -22.71 2.48
C PRO A 183 6.00 -21.19 2.52
N ASN A 184 5.88 -20.61 3.72
CA ASN A 184 5.86 -19.16 3.93
C ASN A 184 7.28 -18.58 3.96
N TYR A 185 7.97 -18.61 2.82
CA TYR A 185 9.32 -18.06 2.70
C TYR A 185 9.32 -16.53 2.80
N PHE A 186 10.39 -15.99 3.37
CA PHE A 186 10.73 -14.58 3.21
C PHE A 186 11.38 -14.39 1.84
N ASP A 187 10.96 -13.36 1.11
CA ASP A 187 11.52 -13.02 -0.21
C ASP A 187 12.89 -12.32 -0.08
N ASP A 188 13.66 -12.23 -1.16
CA ASP A 188 14.99 -11.60 -1.23
C ASP A 188 14.98 -10.16 -0.72
N GLN A 189 13.87 -9.45 -0.90
CA GLN A 189 13.68 -8.10 -0.37
C GLN A 189 13.80 -8.03 1.17
N ARG A 190 13.50 -9.13 1.88
CA ARG A 190 13.65 -9.23 3.35
C ARG A 190 15.08 -9.51 3.76
N PHE A 191 15.87 -10.06 2.86
CA PHE A 191 17.29 -10.32 3.04
C PHE A 191 18.16 -9.18 2.47
N GLY A 192 17.63 -7.96 2.42
CA GLY A 192 18.36 -6.75 2.04
C GLY A 192 19.57 -6.39 2.93
N SER A 193 19.94 -7.23 3.91
CA SER A 193 21.19 -7.19 4.69
C SER A 193 22.14 -8.36 4.38
N PHE A 194 21.75 -9.29 3.52
CA PHE A 194 22.57 -10.41 3.05
C PHE A 194 23.60 -9.94 2.04
N ASP A 195 24.86 -10.33 2.25
CA ASP A 195 25.92 -10.28 1.26
C ASP A 195 26.31 -11.71 0.89
N ALA A 196 26.35 -12.04 -0.41
CA ALA A 196 26.58 -13.40 -0.88
C ALA A 196 27.93 -13.99 -0.45
N ARG A 197 28.90 -13.15 -0.12
CA ARG A 197 30.25 -13.57 0.28
C ARG A 197 30.47 -13.45 1.79
N GLN A 198 29.91 -12.42 2.42
CA GLN A 198 30.16 -12.10 3.83
C GLN A 198 29.03 -12.58 4.77
N GLY A 199 27.89 -13.00 4.23
CA GLY A 199 26.73 -13.50 4.96
C GLY A 199 25.82 -12.38 5.48
N PHE A 200 25.10 -12.63 6.57
CA PHE A 200 24.19 -11.66 7.17
C PHE A 200 24.89 -10.72 8.15
N VAL A 201 24.63 -9.42 8.03
CA VAL A 201 25.04 -8.43 9.06
C VAL A 201 24.55 -8.86 10.44
N ALA A 202 23.29 -9.30 10.54
CA ALA A 202 22.66 -9.69 11.81
C ALA A 202 23.40 -10.85 12.48
N GLU A 203 23.88 -11.84 11.72
CA GLU A 203 24.65 -12.95 12.25
C GLU A 203 25.94 -12.46 12.91
N LYS A 204 26.66 -11.53 12.27
CA LYS A 204 27.89 -10.92 12.83
C LYS A 204 27.59 -10.15 14.11
N ILE A 205 26.50 -9.40 14.16
CA ILE A 205 26.07 -8.66 15.36
C ILE A 205 25.77 -9.63 16.51
N ILE A 206 25.00 -10.68 16.27
CA ILE A 206 24.64 -11.69 17.29
C ILE A 206 25.89 -12.37 17.84
N LYS A 207 26.86 -12.67 16.96
CA LYS A 207 28.16 -13.24 17.34
C LYS A 207 29.12 -12.21 17.97
N LYS A 208 28.67 -10.97 18.22
CA LYS A 208 29.48 -9.84 18.72
C LYS A 208 30.70 -9.51 17.84
N HIS A 209 30.67 -9.91 16.58
CA HIS A 209 31.71 -9.62 15.60
C HIS A 209 31.42 -8.28 14.91
N TYR A 210 31.51 -7.18 15.66
CA TYR A 210 31.10 -5.85 15.20
C TYR A 210 31.92 -5.34 14.01
N ASN A 211 33.23 -5.61 13.97
CA ASN A 211 34.07 -5.22 12.82
C ASN A 211 33.58 -5.90 11.52
N GLY A 212 33.25 -7.18 11.58
CA GLY A 212 32.65 -7.90 10.45
C GLY A 212 31.27 -7.35 10.08
N ALA A 213 30.43 -6.99 11.06
CA ALA A 213 29.13 -6.39 10.81
C ALA A 213 29.26 -5.02 10.10
N LEU A 214 30.17 -4.17 10.58
CA LEU A 214 30.45 -2.86 9.99
C LEU A 214 31.04 -2.99 8.59
N LYS A 215 31.94 -3.95 8.37
CA LYS A 215 32.50 -4.21 7.04
C LYS A 215 31.39 -4.51 6.04
N ILE A 216 30.48 -5.44 6.35
CA ILE A 216 29.33 -5.75 5.48
C ILE A 216 28.48 -4.50 5.24
N TYR A 217 28.18 -3.73 6.29
CA TYR A 217 27.35 -2.53 6.18
C TYR A 217 27.96 -1.48 5.25
N PHE A 218 29.27 -1.22 5.35
CA PHE A 218 29.93 -0.21 4.52
C PHE A 218 30.27 -0.70 3.11
N SER A 219 30.62 -1.97 2.93
CA SER A 219 31.02 -2.51 1.62
C SER A 219 29.86 -2.98 0.74
N ARG A 220 28.62 -2.98 1.24
CA ARG A 220 27.46 -3.44 0.49
C ARG A 220 27.19 -2.54 -0.71
N ILE A 221 27.11 -3.13 -1.89
CA ILE A 221 26.76 -2.46 -3.13
C ILE A 221 25.27 -2.67 -3.42
N HIS A 222 24.54 -1.58 -3.62
CA HIS A 222 23.15 -1.60 -4.06
C HIS A 222 23.03 -1.40 -5.58
N PRO A 223 22.03 -2.01 -6.24
CA PRO A 223 21.79 -1.81 -7.68
C PRO A 223 21.59 -0.34 -8.04
N GLU A 224 20.94 0.41 -7.16
CA GLU A 224 20.65 1.85 -7.24
C GLU A 224 21.85 2.76 -6.95
N ASP A 225 22.98 2.26 -6.43
CA ASP A 225 24.17 3.08 -6.17
C ASP A 225 24.74 3.67 -7.47
N SER A 226 25.27 4.88 -7.39
CA SER A 226 26.01 5.51 -8.50
C SER A 226 27.27 4.72 -8.84
N LYS A 227 27.85 4.98 -10.03
CA LYS A 227 29.07 4.29 -10.46
C LYS A 227 30.23 4.52 -9.47
N ASP A 228 30.38 5.76 -9.01
CA ASP A 228 31.44 6.15 -8.08
C ASP A 228 31.25 5.51 -6.70
N GLU A 229 30.01 5.45 -6.19
CA GLU A 229 29.71 4.74 -4.94
C GLU A 229 29.98 3.24 -5.04
N LYS A 230 29.65 2.63 -6.18
CA LYS A 230 29.96 1.22 -6.45
C LYS A 230 31.46 0.96 -6.43
N GLU A 231 32.26 1.83 -7.03
CA GLU A 231 33.72 1.73 -7.02
C GLU A 231 34.30 1.95 -5.62
N HIS A 232 33.83 2.97 -4.89
CA HIS A 232 34.27 3.24 -3.53
C HIS A 232 33.97 2.08 -2.57
N ARG A 233 32.78 1.51 -2.65
CA ARG A 233 32.35 0.38 -1.79
C ARG A 233 33.10 -0.91 -2.13
N LYS A 234 33.55 -1.11 -3.39
CA LYS A 234 34.46 -2.20 -3.77
C LYS A 234 35.84 -2.05 -3.15
N PHE A 235 36.33 -0.83 -2.94
CA PHE A 235 37.63 -0.58 -2.32
C PHE A 235 37.65 -0.91 -0.82
N LEU A 236 36.50 -0.78 -0.14
CA LEU A 236 36.34 -1.16 1.27
C LEU A 236 36.29 -2.68 1.49
N TYR A 237 36.42 -3.47 0.42
CA TYR A 237 36.35 -4.92 0.43
C TYR A 237 37.69 -5.57 0.80
#